data_AF-A0A520IID6-F1
#
_entry.id   AF-A0A520IID6-F1
#
_cell.length_a   1.000
_cell.length_b   1.000
_cell.length_c   1.000
_cell.angle_alpha   90.00
_cell.angle_beta   90.00
_cell.angle_gamma   90.00
#
_symmetry.space_group_name_H-M   'P 1'
#
loop_
_entity.id
_entity.type
_entity.pdbx_description
1 polymer ?
#
loop_
_entity_poly.entity_id
_entity_poly.type
_entity_poly.pdbx_seq_one_letter_code
_entity_poly.pdbx_strand_id
1 'polypeptide(L)'
;MRVEGVSLPVQALLAALPRATGAFRASDVAAPATDLPPPPRPLQAATSVQMLVALAATEPPRERRRRVVAEVDRGLGLLERLHAVSATGPVAPAMLAELSDWVEQFVPPDDPQAAEIARDVELRVRVELARHERMA
;
A
#
# COMPACT_ATOMS: atom_id res chain seq x y z
N MET A 1 29.36 1.14 4.06
CA MET A 1 28.70 -0.03 4.69
C MET A 1 27.62 -0.49 3.71
N ARG A 2 27.85 -1.60 2.99
CA ARG A 2 26.92 -2.14 1.98
C ARG A 2 26.10 -3.25 2.65
N VAL A 3 24.78 -3.21 2.50
CA VAL A 3 23.88 -4.24 3.04
C VAL A 3 23.56 -5.18 1.89
N GLU A 4 24.11 -6.40 1.92
CA GLU A 4 23.79 -7.43 0.94
C GLU A 4 22.42 -8.02 1.26
N GLY A 5 21.48 -7.90 0.31
CA GLY A 5 20.17 -8.51 0.40
C GLY A 5 20.28 -10.02 0.20
N VAL A 6 19.76 -10.78 1.15
CA VAL A 6 19.66 -12.24 1.06
C VAL A 6 18.64 -12.58 -0.05
N SER A 7 19.11 -12.91 -1.24
CA SER A 7 18.25 -13.53 -2.25
C SER A 7 18.12 -15.01 -1.92
N LEU A 8 17.00 -15.40 -1.31
CA LEU A 8 16.66 -16.82 -1.20
C LEU A 8 16.27 -17.34 -2.60
N PRO A 9 16.89 -18.43 -3.09
CA PRO A 9 16.54 -18.97 -4.38
C PRO A 9 15.10 -19.52 -4.32
N VAL A 10 14.21 -18.97 -5.15
CA VAL A 10 12.79 -19.34 -5.28
C VAL A 10 12.60 -20.87 -5.45
N GLN A 11 13.59 -21.56 -6.01
CA GLN A 11 13.57 -23.02 -6.17
C GLN A 11 13.63 -23.79 -4.85
N ALA A 12 14.30 -23.26 -3.82
CA ALA A 12 14.35 -23.88 -2.49
C ALA A 12 12.99 -23.79 -1.78
N LEU A 13 12.23 -22.72 -2.02
CA LEU A 13 10.88 -22.55 -1.50
C LEU A 13 9.88 -23.49 -2.21
N LEU A 14 10.02 -23.69 -3.52
CA LEU A 14 9.17 -24.59 -4.29
C LEU A 14 9.39 -26.07 -3.94
N ALA A 15 10.61 -26.45 -3.55
CA ALA A 15 10.92 -27.81 -3.10
C ALA A 15 10.38 -28.14 -1.70
N ALA A 16 10.07 -27.12 -0.89
CA ALA A 16 9.53 -27.29 0.46
C ALA A 16 8.00 -27.43 0.50
N LEU A 17 7.31 -27.33 -0.65
CA LEU A 17 5.86 -27.52 -0.74
C LEU A 17 5.51 -29.02 -0.74
N PRO A 18 4.63 -29.49 0.16
CA PRO A 18 4.19 -30.89 0.16
C PRO A 18 3.41 -31.19 -1.12
N ARG A 19 3.90 -32.15 -1.92
CA ARG A 19 3.20 -32.65 -3.11
C ARG A 19 1.94 -33.40 -2.66
N ALA A 20 0.77 -32.83 -2.93
CA ALA A 20 -0.51 -33.51 -2.76
C ALA A 20 -0.67 -34.60 -3.83
N THR A 21 -0.29 -35.84 -3.53
CA THR A 21 -0.68 -37.03 -4.31
C THR A 21 -2.05 -37.50 -3.85
N GLY A 22 -3.11 -36.91 -4.39
CA GLY A 22 -4.47 -37.39 -4.22
C GLY A 22 -4.79 -38.49 -5.23
N ALA A 23 -4.50 -39.75 -4.90
CA ALA A 23 -5.07 -40.91 -5.58
C ALA A 23 -6.00 -41.62 -4.60
N PHE A 24 -7.30 -41.31 -4.68
CA PHE A 24 -8.33 -42.07 -3.98
C PHE A 24 -8.66 -43.32 -4.80
N ARG A 25 -8.21 -44.49 -4.32
CA ARG A 25 -8.73 -45.80 -4.73
C ARG A 25 -9.09 -46.56 -3.45
N ALA A 26 -10.38 -46.71 -3.20
CA ALA A 26 -10.88 -47.66 -2.21
C ALA A 26 -11.11 -49.01 -2.91
N SER A 27 -10.22 -49.96 -2.68
CA SER A 27 -10.50 -51.40 -2.81
C SER A 27 -10.53 -51.97 -1.39
N ASP A 28 -11.65 -52.60 -1.07
CA ASP A 28 -11.92 -53.24 0.22
C ASP A 28 -11.23 -54.60 0.27
N VAL A 29 -10.20 -54.73 1.10
CA VAL A 29 -9.63 -56.00 1.55
C VAL A 29 -9.24 -55.83 3.02
N ALA A 30 -9.95 -56.54 3.90
CA ALA A 30 -9.70 -56.59 5.33
C ALA A 30 -8.41 -57.36 5.66
N ALA A 31 -7.53 -56.76 6.47
CA ALA A 31 -6.38 -57.38 7.14
C ALA A 31 -6.06 -56.60 8.44
N PRO A 32 -5.40 -57.22 9.44
CA PRO A 32 -5.73 -57.07 10.85
C PRO A 32 -5.21 -55.78 11.51
N ALA A 33 -5.90 -55.41 12.59
CA ALA A 33 -5.67 -54.22 13.40
C ALA A 33 -4.20 -54.11 13.87
N THR A 34 -3.51 -53.11 13.33
CA THR A 34 -2.26 -52.59 13.87
C THR A 34 -2.59 -51.25 14.50
N ASP A 35 -2.19 -51.06 15.76
CA ASP A 35 -2.44 -49.87 16.57
C ASP A 35 -2.08 -48.60 15.80
N LEU A 36 -3.08 -47.74 15.56
CA LEU A 36 -2.92 -46.48 14.84
C LEU A 36 -2.44 -45.41 15.83
N PRO A 37 -1.37 -44.63 15.52
CA PRO A 37 -1.08 -43.44 16.30
C PRO A 37 -2.27 -42.46 16.24
N PRO A 38 -2.56 -41.73 17.32
CA PRO A 38 -3.71 -40.83 17.38
C PRO A 38 -3.64 -39.77 16.27
N PRO A 39 -4.79 -39.34 15.71
CA PRO A 39 -4.82 -38.36 14.63
C PRO A 39 -4.17 -37.03 15.08
N PRO A 40 -3.41 -36.35 14.20
CA PRO A 40 -2.86 -35.05 14.53
C PRO A 40 -4.02 -34.07 14.81
N ARG A 41 -3.98 -33.45 16.00
CA ARG A 41 -4.95 -32.42 16.40
C ARG A 41 -4.90 -31.25 15.39
N PRO A 42 -6.04 -30.63 15.07
CA PRO A 42 -6.07 -29.55 14.09
C PRO A 42 -5.37 -28.32 14.66
N LEU A 43 -4.16 -28.04 14.17
CA LEU A 43 -3.38 -26.81 14.41
C LEU A 43 -3.96 -25.64 13.58
N GLN A 44 -5.29 -25.51 13.51
CA GLN A 44 -5.96 -24.70 12.48
C GLN A 44 -6.64 -23.41 13.00
N ALA A 45 -6.72 -23.19 14.32
CA ALA A 45 -7.44 -22.02 14.86
C ALA A 45 -6.54 -20.85 15.30
N ALA A 46 -5.28 -21.10 15.68
CA ALA A 46 -4.38 -20.03 16.14
C ALA A 46 -3.70 -19.28 14.98
N THR A 47 -3.55 -19.94 13.83
CA THR A 47 -2.97 -19.36 12.61
C THR A 47 -3.94 -18.42 11.89
N SER A 48 -5.26 -18.59 12.06
CA SER A 48 -6.26 -17.84 11.30
C SER A 48 -6.40 -16.38 11.74
N VAL A 49 -6.46 -16.11 13.05
CA VAL A 49 -6.57 -14.72 13.56
C VAL A 49 -5.28 -13.94 13.30
N GLN A 50 -4.12 -14.54 13.57
CA GLN A 50 -2.83 -13.89 13.29
C GLN A 50 -2.64 -13.66 11.78
N MET A 51 -3.11 -14.57 10.92
CA MET A 51 -3.10 -14.39 9.47
C MET A 51 -4.10 -13.32 9.00
N LEU A 52 -5.28 -13.22 9.60
CA LEU A 52 -6.24 -12.15 9.30
C LEU A 52 -5.72 -10.77 9.74
N VAL A 53 -5.05 -10.71 10.89
CA VAL A 53 -4.36 -9.49 11.35
C VAL A 53 -3.21 -9.13 10.42
N ALA A 54 -2.42 -10.11 9.98
CA ALA A 54 -1.33 -9.88 9.02
C ALA A 54 -1.85 -9.43 7.65
N LEU A 55 -2.96 -10.00 7.16
CA LEU A 55 -3.63 -9.58 5.92
C LEU A 55 -4.23 -8.18 6.04
N ALA A 56 -4.83 -7.85 7.18
CA ALA A 56 -5.35 -6.51 7.46
C ALA A 56 -4.23 -5.46 7.55
N ALA A 57 -3.03 -5.86 7.98
CA ALA A 57 -1.85 -4.99 8.01
C ALA A 57 -1.26 -4.71 6.61
N THR A 58 -1.59 -5.52 5.60
CA THR A 58 -1.10 -5.35 4.23
C THR A 58 -2.17 -4.75 3.32
N GLU A 59 -2.13 -3.43 3.14
CA GLU A 59 -2.95 -2.77 2.13
C GLU A 59 -2.60 -3.29 0.73
N PRO A 60 -3.60 -3.71 -0.09
CA PRO A 60 -3.36 -4.15 -1.46
C PRO A 60 -2.63 -3.06 -2.27
N PRO A 61 -1.62 -3.40 -3.08
CA PRO A 61 -0.86 -2.42 -3.86
C PRO A 61 -1.72 -1.51 -4.74
N ARG A 62 -2.86 -2.01 -5.22
CA ARG A 62 -3.81 -1.23 -6.02
C ARG A 62 -4.48 -0.12 -5.21
N GLU A 63 -4.85 -0.38 -3.97
CA GLU A 63 -5.53 0.60 -3.12
C GLU A 63 -4.54 1.66 -2.64
N ARG A 64 -3.32 1.26 -2.29
CA ARG A 64 -2.22 2.18 -2.01
C ARG A 64 -1.98 3.15 -3.17
N ARG A 65 -1.86 2.64 -4.40
CA ARG A 65 -1.71 3.50 -5.59
C ARG A 65 -2.88 4.45 -5.79
N ARG A 66 -4.11 4.00 -5.55
CA ARG A 66 -5.30 4.86 -5.65
C ARG A 66 -5.26 6.02 -4.66
N ARG A 67 -4.86 5.76 -3.42
CA ARG A 67 -4.69 6.82 -2.40
C ARG A 67 -3.62 7.82 -2.80
N VAL A 68 -2.47 7.36 -3.29
CA VAL A 68 -1.40 8.25 -3.77
C VAL A 68 -1.91 9.16 -4.89
N VAL A 69 -2.58 8.59 -5.89
CA VAL A 69 -3.12 9.36 -7.02
C VAL A 69 -4.16 10.37 -6.52
N ALA A 70 -5.08 9.96 -5.65
CA ALA A 70 -6.11 10.85 -5.10
C ALA A 70 -5.51 12.04 -4.33
N GLU A 71 -4.42 11.83 -3.59
CA GLU A 71 -3.76 12.90 -2.84
C GLU A 71 -3.06 13.90 -3.76
N VAL A 72 -2.38 13.43 -4.80
CA VAL A 72 -1.74 14.30 -5.80
C VAL A 72 -2.79 15.05 -6.62
N ASP A 73 -3.86 14.38 -7.03
CA ASP A 73 -4.97 14.98 -7.76
C ASP A 73 -5.67 16.08 -6.93
N ARG A 74 -5.76 15.89 -5.60
CA ARG A 74 -6.28 16.92 -4.70
C ARG A 74 -5.41 18.18 -4.73
N GLY A 75 -4.09 18.02 -4.63
CA GLY A 75 -3.13 19.14 -4.73
C GLY A 75 -3.22 19.88 -6.07
N LEU A 76 -3.30 19.13 -7.17
CA LEU A 76 -3.49 19.69 -8.52
C LEU A 76 -4.82 20.45 -8.64
N GLY A 77 -5.92 19.87 -8.17
CA GLY A 77 -7.23 20.51 -8.19
C GLY A 77 -7.27 21.81 -7.37
N LEU A 78 -6.51 21.91 -6.28
CA LEU A 78 -6.35 23.15 -5.52
C LEU A 78 -5.63 24.23 -6.34
N LEU A 79 -4.54 23.86 -7.03
CA LEU A 79 -3.80 24.76 -7.91
C LEU A 79 -4.65 25.28 -9.08
N GLU A 80 -5.45 24.41 -9.70
CA GLU A 80 -6.34 24.79 -10.79
C GLU A 80 -7.41 25.78 -10.32
N ARG A 81 -8.04 25.53 -9.16
CA ARG A 81 -9.00 26.47 -8.56
C ARG A 81 -8.35 27.81 -8.24
N LEU A 82 -7.16 27.79 -7.64
CA LEU A 82 -6.41 29.00 -7.35
C LEU A 82 -6.15 29.80 -8.63
N HIS A 83 -5.71 29.14 -9.70
CA HIS A 83 -5.44 29.78 -10.98
C HIS A 83 -6.70 30.43 -11.57
N ALA A 84 -7.83 29.71 -11.57
CA ALA A 84 -9.11 30.22 -12.06
C ALA A 84 -9.59 31.46 -11.28
N VAL A 85 -9.45 31.46 -9.95
CA VAL A 85 -9.83 32.61 -9.11
C VAL A 85 -8.88 33.77 -9.34
N SER A 86 -7.56 33.52 -9.38
CA SER A 86 -6.54 34.55 -9.60
C SER A 86 -6.71 35.31 -10.91
N ALA A 87 -7.30 34.66 -11.93
CA ALA A 87 -7.61 35.30 -13.21
C ALA A 87 -8.81 36.26 -13.14
N THR A 88 -9.70 36.10 -12.16
CA THR A 88 -10.95 36.87 -12.03
C THR A 88 -10.90 37.94 -10.95
N GLY A 89 -9.99 37.83 -9.99
CA GLY A 89 -9.83 38.83 -8.93
C GLY A 89 -9.03 38.34 -7.72
N PRO A 90 -9.18 39.02 -6.56
CA PRO A 90 -8.43 38.66 -5.35
C PRO A 90 -8.81 37.27 -4.84
N VAL A 91 -7.79 36.51 -4.43
CA VAL A 91 -7.95 35.16 -3.87
C VAL A 91 -8.41 35.23 -2.42
N ALA A 92 -9.39 34.40 -2.05
CA ALA A 92 -9.89 34.33 -0.69
C ALA A 92 -8.85 33.71 0.28
N PRO A 93 -8.65 34.25 1.50
CA PRO A 93 -7.71 33.70 2.48
C PRO A 93 -7.96 32.24 2.83
N ALA A 94 -9.22 31.80 2.83
CA ALA A 94 -9.60 30.42 3.10
C ALA A 94 -9.03 29.42 2.06
N MET A 95 -8.90 29.83 0.79
CA MET A 95 -8.28 29.00 -0.26
C MET A 95 -6.78 28.85 -0.04
N LEU A 96 -6.11 29.93 0.39
CA LEU A 96 -4.69 29.90 0.71
C LEU A 96 -4.42 29.02 1.94
N ALA A 97 -5.31 29.07 2.94
CA ALA A 97 -5.25 28.17 4.09
C ALA A 97 -5.40 26.69 3.68
N GLU A 98 -6.35 26.37 2.79
CA GLU A 98 -6.54 24.99 2.30
C GLU A 98 -5.29 24.46 1.57
N LEU A 99 -4.62 25.30 0.78
CA LEU A 99 -3.33 24.97 0.14
C LEU A 99 -2.21 24.78 1.16
N SER A 100 -2.15 25.62 2.20
CA SER A 100 -1.18 25.49 3.29
C SER A 100 -1.36 24.18 4.05
N ASP A 101 -2.60 23.87 4.43
CA ASP A 101 -2.96 22.64 5.15
C ASP A 101 -2.59 21.39 4.33
N TRP A 102 -2.79 21.45 3.01
CA TRP A 102 -2.41 20.35 2.11
C TRP A 102 -0.89 20.13 2.10
N VAL A 103 -0.09 21.21 2.06
CA VAL A 103 1.39 21.11 2.12
C VAL A 103 1.86 20.58 3.47
N GLU A 104 1.23 20.99 4.56
CA GLU A 104 1.58 20.53 5.92
C GLU A 104 1.32 19.02 6.11
N GLN A 105 0.28 18.50 5.46
CA GLN A 105 -0.10 17.09 5.50
C GLN A 105 0.58 16.24 4.41
N PHE A 106 1.36 16.87 3.52
CA PHE A 106 1.98 16.19 2.40
C PHE A 106 3.01 15.15 2.86
N VAL A 107 2.79 13.90 2.45
CA VAL A 107 3.75 12.82 2.62
C VAL A 107 4.08 12.24 1.24
N PRO A 108 5.36 12.26 0.81
CA PRO A 108 5.74 11.72 -0.48
C PRO A 108 5.50 10.19 -0.51
N PRO A 109 4.96 9.64 -1.61
CA PRO A 109 4.73 8.20 -1.75
C PRO A 109 6.01 7.38 -1.82
N ASP A 110 5.92 6.08 -1.53
CA ASP A 110 7.06 5.15 -1.57
C ASP A 110 7.63 4.93 -2.98
N ASP A 111 6.76 4.99 -4.00
CA ASP A 111 7.16 4.79 -5.39
C ASP A 111 7.99 5.98 -5.89
N PRO A 112 9.24 5.77 -6.35
CA PRO A 112 10.14 6.88 -6.69
C PRO A 112 9.60 7.82 -7.78
N GLN A 113 8.95 7.26 -8.80
CA GLN A 113 8.41 8.03 -9.92
C GLN A 113 7.20 8.87 -9.48
N ALA A 114 6.27 8.26 -8.74
CA ALA A 114 5.15 9.01 -8.15
C ALA A 114 5.64 10.07 -7.15
N ALA A 115 6.71 9.80 -6.41
CA ALA A 115 7.27 10.73 -5.44
C ALA A 115 7.88 11.97 -6.08
N GLU A 116 8.52 11.81 -7.24
CA GLU A 116 9.03 12.93 -8.03
C GLU A 116 7.89 13.85 -8.46
N ILE A 117 6.85 13.29 -9.09
CA ILE A 117 5.68 14.07 -9.54
C ILE A 117 4.98 14.74 -8.35
N ALA A 118 4.78 14.02 -7.24
CA ALA A 118 4.14 14.55 -6.05
C ALA A 118 4.93 15.72 -5.45
N ARG A 119 6.26 15.66 -5.46
CA ARG A 119 7.13 16.77 -5.02
C ARG A 119 7.07 17.97 -5.96
N ASP A 120 6.93 17.76 -7.26
CA ASP A 120 6.78 18.87 -8.20
C ASP A 120 5.47 19.64 -7.96
N VAL A 121 4.38 18.91 -7.68
CA VAL A 121 3.10 19.51 -7.29
C VAL A 121 3.24 20.26 -5.97
N GLU A 122 3.87 19.67 -4.96
CA GLU A 122 4.10 20.31 -3.66
C GLU A 122 4.96 21.58 -3.76
N LEU A 123 6.05 21.52 -4.53
CA LEU A 123 6.87 22.67 -4.83
C LEU A 123 6.05 23.78 -5.49
N ARG A 124 5.18 23.42 -6.45
CA ARG A 124 4.33 24.40 -7.12
C ARG A 124 3.36 25.07 -6.15
N VAL A 125 2.74 24.31 -5.25
CA VAL A 125 1.87 24.88 -4.20
C VAL A 125 2.63 25.86 -3.32
N ARG A 126 3.82 25.49 -2.82
CA ARG A 126 4.65 26.38 -2.00
C ARG A 126 5.04 27.67 -2.73
N VAL A 127 5.38 27.57 -4.01
CA VAL A 127 5.70 28.75 -4.83
C VAL A 127 4.50 29.68 -4.98
N GLU A 128 3.30 29.13 -5.18
CA GLU A 128 2.09 29.93 -5.29
C GLU A 128 1.71 30.57 -3.95
N LEU A 129 1.83 29.87 -2.82
CA LEU A 129 1.64 30.45 -1.49
C LEU A 129 2.61 31.63 -1.25
N ALA A 130 3.90 31.42 -1.49
CA ALA A 130 4.93 32.46 -1.35
C ALA A 130 4.74 33.64 -2.33
N ARG A 131 4.06 33.44 -3.47
CA ARG A 131 3.67 34.55 -4.36
C ARG A 131 2.61 35.41 -3.68
N HIS A 132 1.58 34.79 -3.10
CA HIS A 132 0.47 35.52 -2.49
C HIS A 132 0.88 36.22 -1.19
N GLU A 133 1.78 35.63 -0.39
CA GLU A 133 2.35 36.29 0.80
C GLU A 133 3.12 37.57 0.45
N ARG A 134 3.80 37.61 -0.70
CA ARG A 134 4.52 38.82 -1.14
C ARG A 134 3.61 39.90 -1.72
N MET A 135 2.37 39.56 -2.05
CA MET A 135 1.38 40.48 -2.65
C MET A 135 0.29 40.91 -1.66
N ALA A 136 0.30 40.38 -0.43
CA ALA A 136 -0.56 40.78 0.69
C ALA A 136 0.06 41.97 1.45
#